data_AF-A0A1W9SNV5-F1
#
_entry.id   AF-A0A1W9SNV5-F1
#
_cell.length_a   1.000
_cell.length_b   1.000
_cell.length_c   1.000
_cell.angle_alpha   90.00
_cell.angle_beta   90.00
_cell.angle_gamma   90.00
#
_symmetry.space_group_name_H-M   'P 1'
#
loop_
_entity.id
_entity.type
_entity.pdbx_description
1 polymer ?
#
loop_
_entity_poly.entity_id
_entity_poly.type
_entity_poly.pdbx_seq_one_letter_code
_entity_poly.pdbx_strand_id
1 'polypeptide(L)'
;MPWIGSWIHHSFDFPSDFFSYPPLAPMVKEPFNLTIFIIIAVGFLGVAILYLFPQLFGFKKVDLPKKKEIPKVNFPLWFWIGLLLWGSAIILLWTKSTYPLWFLYWSDLPLFWGFVLMIDGWVFVRNGGKSLISKVPQEIIGIGVASVAGWMIFEFLNFFVDDLWYYPKGDIISREQFLLYAILISSGLLPLSFEWYSLFTTFPSLKVRFSKGFKIVFSENLKTILLILSLIGSFLGGLFPAEFFFTLWATPPIILAVVLDKIGVWTPLKPVGKGNWSPILLFAITYLIQGIFLECQNYFSATHGTEIFTEAPAYWQYSLPYVNEFHLFEMPLLGYAGYLPFSIYIWLWWIAFATLLGIPSKFYKEEPF
;
A
#
# COMPACT_ATOMS: atom_id res chain seq x y z
N MET A 1 13.37 -13.87 -10.22
CA MET A 1 12.99 -15.08 -9.45
C MET A 1 11.58 -15.57 -9.75
N PRO A 2 10.50 -14.80 -9.52
CA PRO A 2 9.13 -15.29 -9.76
C PRO A 2 8.89 -15.70 -11.21
N TRP A 3 9.41 -14.92 -12.16
CA TRP A 3 9.40 -15.28 -13.59
C TRP A 3 9.98 -16.67 -13.88
N ILE A 4 11.10 -17.04 -13.25
CA ILE A 4 11.75 -18.34 -13.48
C ILE A 4 10.89 -19.46 -12.89
N GLY A 5 10.34 -19.26 -11.68
CA GLY A 5 9.46 -20.22 -11.04
C GLY A 5 8.21 -20.48 -11.88
N SER A 6 7.59 -19.41 -12.37
CA SER A 6 6.39 -19.48 -13.21
C SER A 6 6.68 -20.06 -14.59
N TRP A 7 7.84 -19.76 -15.18
CA TRP A 7 8.27 -20.39 -16.43
C TRP A 7 8.39 -21.92 -16.28
N ILE A 8 8.91 -22.40 -15.15
CA ILE A 8 8.96 -23.83 -14.84
C ILE A 8 7.56 -24.39 -14.57
N HIS A 9 6.71 -23.66 -13.83
CA HIS A 9 5.32 -24.05 -13.56
C HIS A 9 4.55 -24.32 -14.86
N HIS A 10 4.73 -23.46 -15.87
CA HIS A 10 4.15 -23.61 -17.19
C HIS A 10 5.00 -24.47 -18.15
N SER A 11 5.81 -25.40 -17.63
CA SER A 11 6.60 -26.35 -18.43
C SER A 11 7.47 -25.70 -19.52
N PHE A 12 8.07 -24.55 -19.19
CA PHE A 12 8.93 -23.74 -20.05
C PHE A 12 8.22 -23.04 -21.22
N ASP A 13 6.89 -22.93 -21.19
CA ASP A 13 6.10 -22.24 -22.21
C ASP A 13 4.92 -21.49 -21.59
N PHE A 14 4.98 -20.15 -21.57
CA PHE A 14 3.89 -19.36 -21.01
C PHE A 14 2.65 -19.41 -21.91
N PRO A 15 1.43 -19.46 -21.33
CA PRO A 15 0.20 -19.20 -22.08
C PRO A 15 0.30 -17.89 -22.86
N SER A 16 -0.26 -17.85 -24.07
CA SER A 16 -0.17 -16.67 -24.95
C SER A 16 -0.77 -15.40 -24.34
N ASP A 17 -1.71 -15.57 -23.43
CA ASP A 17 -2.43 -14.52 -22.70
C ASP A 17 -1.89 -14.28 -21.28
N PHE A 18 -0.82 -14.96 -20.86
CA PHE A 18 -0.28 -14.86 -19.50
C PHE A 18 0.09 -13.43 -19.08
N PHE A 19 0.58 -12.61 -20.00
CA PHE A 19 0.92 -11.20 -19.75
C PHE A 19 -0.14 -10.22 -20.28
N SER A 20 -1.39 -10.68 -20.42
CA SER A 20 -2.50 -9.81 -20.84
C SER A 20 -2.82 -8.81 -19.75
N TYR A 21 -2.78 -7.53 -20.09
CA TYR A 21 -3.04 -6.44 -19.16
C TYR A 21 -4.13 -5.50 -19.72
N PRO A 22 -5.11 -5.07 -18.91
CA PRO A 22 -5.39 -5.56 -17.56
C PRO A 22 -5.87 -7.01 -17.52
N PRO A 23 -5.61 -7.77 -16.45
CA PRO A 23 -6.28 -9.06 -16.25
C PRO A 23 -7.79 -8.81 -16.06
N LEU A 24 -8.62 -9.40 -16.94
CA LEU A 24 -10.08 -9.18 -16.93
C LEU A 24 -10.85 -10.24 -16.14
N ALA A 25 -10.24 -11.39 -15.89
CA ALA A 25 -10.80 -12.49 -15.13
C ALA A 25 -9.68 -13.17 -14.35
N PRO A 26 -9.98 -13.74 -13.17
CA PRO A 26 -8.97 -14.46 -12.41
C PRO A 26 -8.75 -15.84 -13.01
N MET A 27 -7.54 -16.37 -12.84
CA MET A 27 -7.30 -17.80 -13.02
C MET A 27 -8.02 -18.60 -11.92
N VAL A 28 -8.27 -19.89 -12.18
CA VAL A 28 -8.93 -20.79 -11.21
C VAL A 28 -8.08 -20.87 -9.93
N LYS A 29 -8.69 -20.61 -8.78
CA LYS A 29 -8.03 -20.66 -7.47
C LYS A 29 -8.49 -21.85 -6.64
N GLU A 30 -7.63 -22.24 -5.72
CA GLU A 30 -7.96 -23.23 -4.70
C GLU A 30 -9.14 -22.78 -3.82
N PRO A 31 -10.06 -23.70 -3.49
CA PRO A 31 -11.28 -23.39 -2.75
C PRO A 31 -10.97 -22.97 -1.31
N PHE A 32 -11.97 -22.37 -0.66
CA PHE A 32 -11.87 -21.97 0.74
C PHE A 32 -11.37 -23.09 1.65
N ASN A 33 -10.39 -22.78 2.50
CA ASN A 33 -9.83 -23.71 3.47
C ASN A 33 -9.87 -23.10 4.88
N LEU A 34 -10.74 -23.65 5.72
CA LEU A 34 -10.95 -23.16 7.09
C LEU A 34 -9.68 -23.19 7.94
N THR A 35 -8.83 -24.21 7.78
CA THR A 35 -7.58 -24.33 8.55
C THR A 35 -6.61 -23.22 8.19
N ILE A 36 -6.40 -22.96 6.90
CA ILE A 36 -5.54 -21.88 6.41
C ILE A 36 -6.10 -20.53 6.86
N PHE A 37 -7.42 -20.34 6.74
CA PHE A 37 -8.10 -19.14 7.22
C PHE A 37 -7.84 -18.89 8.70
N ILE A 38 -8.03 -19.90 9.58
CA ILE A 38 -7.79 -19.76 11.03
C ILE A 38 -6.34 -19.41 11.33
N ILE A 39 -5.37 -20.03 10.65
CA ILE A 39 -3.94 -19.74 10.85
C ILE A 39 -3.63 -18.27 10.55
N ILE A 40 -4.09 -17.77 9.41
CA ILE A 40 -3.88 -16.38 9.01
C ILE A 40 -4.66 -15.42 9.93
N ALA A 41 -5.89 -15.76 10.29
CA ALA A 41 -6.72 -14.99 11.21
C ALA A 41 -6.08 -14.85 12.61
N VAL A 42 -5.48 -15.92 13.15
CA VAL A 42 -4.74 -15.88 14.42
C VAL A 42 -3.54 -14.95 14.32
N GLY A 43 -2.79 -14.99 13.22
CA GLY A 43 -1.69 -14.06 12.97
C GLY A 43 -2.15 -12.60 12.94
N PHE A 44 -3.23 -12.32 12.19
CA PHE A 44 -3.81 -10.98 12.09
C PHE A 44 -4.37 -10.49 13.43
N LEU A 45 -5.01 -11.37 14.21
CA LEU A 45 -5.43 -11.08 15.58
C LEU A 45 -4.23 -10.75 16.48
N GLY A 46 -3.12 -11.47 16.35
CA GLY A 46 -1.88 -11.16 17.08
C GLY A 46 -1.37 -9.74 16.80
N VAL A 47 -1.43 -9.31 15.53
CA VAL A 47 -1.11 -7.92 15.16
C VAL A 47 -2.10 -6.94 15.78
N ALA A 48 -3.40 -7.22 15.73
CA ALA A 48 -4.40 -6.36 16.37
C ALA A 48 -4.17 -6.22 17.89
N ILE A 49 -3.87 -7.33 18.58
CA ILE A 49 -3.53 -7.35 20.00
C ILE A 49 -2.25 -6.54 20.25
N LEU A 50 -1.24 -6.58 19.38
CA LEU A 50 -0.04 -5.74 19.49
C LEU A 50 -0.39 -4.25 19.47
N TYR A 51 -1.27 -3.81 18.57
CA TYR A 51 -1.68 -2.40 18.52
C TYR A 51 -2.52 -2.01 19.74
N LEU A 52 -3.46 -2.86 20.16
CA LEU A 52 -4.37 -2.58 21.28
C LEU A 52 -3.65 -2.65 22.64
N PHE A 53 -2.82 -3.66 22.84
CA PHE A 53 -2.17 -4.02 24.10
C PHE A 53 -0.65 -4.21 23.92
N PRO A 54 0.10 -3.17 23.51
CA PRO A 54 1.52 -3.28 23.21
C PRO A 54 2.36 -3.75 24.41
N GLN A 55 1.87 -3.56 25.64
CA GLN A 55 2.54 -4.02 26.86
C GLN A 55 2.66 -5.54 26.93
N LEU A 56 1.73 -6.30 26.32
CA LEU A 56 1.82 -7.76 26.23
C LEU A 56 3.02 -8.22 25.38
N PHE A 57 3.54 -7.33 24.53
CA PHE A 57 4.67 -7.57 23.65
C PHE A 57 5.95 -6.88 24.14
N GLY A 58 6.00 -6.47 25.41
CA GLY A 58 7.19 -5.89 26.04
C GLY A 58 7.41 -4.39 25.77
N PHE A 59 6.46 -3.69 25.16
CA PHE A 59 6.52 -2.23 25.04
C PHE A 59 6.24 -1.56 26.39
N LYS A 60 7.11 -0.63 26.78
CA LYS A 60 6.95 0.14 28.02
C LYS A 60 6.04 1.34 27.79
N LYS A 61 5.36 1.79 28.85
CA LYS A 61 4.61 3.05 28.83
C LYS A 61 5.56 4.21 28.48
N VAL A 62 5.05 5.14 27.68
CA VAL A 62 5.79 6.29 27.18
C VAL A 62 5.14 7.56 27.72
N ASP A 63 5.96 8.47 28.23
CA ASP A 63 5.51 9.79 28.64
C ASP A 63 5.18 10.61 27.39
N LEU A 64 3.98 11.18 27.35
CA LEU A 64 3.58 11.99 26.21
C LEU A 64 4.43 13.25 26.15
N PRO A 65 5.00 13.59 24.99
CA PRO A 65 5.72 14.85 24.86
C PRO A 65 4.73 16.00 25.08
N LYS A 66 5.21 17.06 25.73
CA LYS A 66 4.38 18.26 25.96
C LYS A 66 3.85 18.75 24.61
N LYS A 67 2.53 18.98 24.55
CA LYS A 67 1.89 19.52 23.34
C LYS A 67 2.50 20.91 23.07
N LYS A 68 3.20 21.03 21.94
CA LYS A 68 3.70 22.34 21.49
C LYS A 68 2.50 23.24 21.20
N GLU A 69 2.62 24.53 21.50
CA GLU A 69 1.65 25.51 21.01
C GLU A 69 1.83 25.64 19.51
N ILE A 70 0.77 25.31 18.77
CA ILE A 70 0.77 25.33 17.31
C ILE A 70 -0.08 26.53 16.89
N PRO A 71 0.45 27.42 16.02
CA PRO A 71 -0.32 28.53 15.47
C PRO A 71 -1.62 28.02 14.84
N LYS A 72 -2.74 28.69 15.13
CA LYS A 72 -4.01 28.42 14.45
C LYS A 72 -3.93 28.98 13.04
N VAL A 73 -4.09 28.12 12.04
CA VAL A 73 -4.15 28.49 10.63
C VAL A 73 -5.43 27.93 10.01
N ASN A 74 -5.93 28.57 8.97
CA ASN A 74 -7.08 28.09 8.22
C ASN A 74 -6.68 26.97 7.25
N PHE A 75 -7.66 26.22 6.77
CA PHE A 75 -7.44 25.25 5.69
C PHE A 75 -6.90 25.95 4.43
N PRO A 76 -5.86 25.39 3.80
CA PRO A 76 -5.26 25.96 2.60
C PRO A 76 -6.16 25.73 1.37
N LEU A 77 -5.91 26.47 0.28
CA LEU A 77 -6.69 26.37 -0.95
C LEU A 77 -6.74 24.94 -1.51
N TRP A 78 -5.61 24.23 -1.48
CA TRP A 78 -5.54 22.87 -2.03
C TRP A 78 -6.41 21.86 -1.28
N PHE A 79 -6.70 22.08 0.01
CA PHE A 79 -7.66 21.24 0.74
C PHE A 79 -9.05 21.29 0.07
N TRP A 80 -9.51 22.48 -0.28
CA TRP A 80 -10.82 22.68 -0.91
C TRP A 80 -10.85 22.17 -2.34
N ILE A 81 -9.75 22.32 -3.08
CA ILE A 81 -9.59 21.68 -4.41
C ILE A 81 -9.67 20.16 -4.26
N GLY A 82 -8.95 19.60 -3.29
CA GLY A 82 -8.98 18.17 -3.00
C GLY A 82 -10.38 17.67 -2.65
N LEU A 83 -11.10 18.41 -1.80
CA LEU A 83 -12.47 18.10 -1.42
C LEU A 83 -13.42 18.12 -2.62
N LEU A 84 -13.27 19.08 -3.54
CA LEU A 84 -14.07 19.14 -4.75
C LEU A 84 -13.77 17.96 -5.67
N LEU A 85 -12.49 17.63 -5.89
CA LEU A 85 -12.05 16.51 -6.74
C LEU A 85 -12.52 15.17 -6.18
N TRP A 86 -12.17 14.87 -4.92
CA TRP A 86 -12.57 13.64 -4.25
C TRP A 86 -14.09 13.55 -4.10
N GLY A 87 -14.73 14.64 -3.68
CA GLY A 87 -16.17 14.70 -3.44
C GLY A 87 -16.99 14.51 -4.71
N SER A 88 -16.61 15.14 -5.82
CA SER A 88 -17.30 14.94 -7.11
C SER A 88 -17.11 13.52 -7.64
N ALA A 89 -15.88 12.98 -7.58
CA ALA A 89 -15.59 11.59 -7.95
C ALA A 89 -16.42 10.59 -7.14
N ILE A 90 -16.35 10.65 -5.82
CA ILE A 90 -17.02 9.67 -4.97
C ILE A 90 -18.54 9.76 -5.07
N ILE A 91 -19.12 10.96 -5.25
CA ILE A 91 -20.57 11.11 -5.43
C ILE A 91 -21.01 10.48 -6.75
N LEU A 92 -20.31 10.75 -7.85
CA LEU A 92 -20.68 10.20 -9.16
C LEU A 92 -20.55 8.66 -9.19
N LEU A 93 -19.48 8.13 -8.60
CA LEU A 93 -19.28 6.69 -8.44
C LEU A 93 -20.37 6.07 -7.55
N TRP A 94 -20.59 6.63 -6.36
CA TRP A 94 -21.60 6.13 -5.41
C TRP A 94 -23.00 6.11 -6.01
N THR A 95 -23.39 7.17 -6.73
CA THR A 95 -24.68 7.29 -7.41
C THR A 95 -24.80 6.46 -8.70
N LYS A 96 -23.73 5.76 -9.11
CA LYS A 96 -23.69 4.98 -10.36
C LYS A 96 -24.05 5.82 -11.58
N SER A 97 -23.56 7.06 -11.58
CA SER A 97 -23.76 7.98 -12.69
C SER A 97 -23.16 7.40 -13.97
N THR A 98 -23.85 7.59 -15.10
CA THR A 98 -23.40 7.14 -16.44
C THR A 98 -22.76 8.26 -17.26
N TYR A 99 -22.82 9.51 -16.78
CA TYR A 99 -22.23 10.68 -17.42
C TYR A 99 -21.69 11.70 -16.39
N PRO A 100 -20.69 12.51 -16.77
CA PRO A 100 -19.97 12.49 -18.04
C PRO A 100 -18.86 11.42 -18.08
N LEU A 101 -18.82 10.63 -19.15
CA LEU A 101 -17.91 9.48 -19.30
C LEU A 101 -16.43 9.85 -19.19
N TRP A 102 -16.00 11.01 -19.71
CA TRP A 102 -14.60 11.44 -19.61
C TRP A 102 -14.14 11.61 -18.15
N PHE A 103 -15.05 11.93 -17.24
CA PHE A 103 -14.73 12.08 -15.82
C PHE A 103 -14.79 10.73 -15.10
N LEU A 104 -15.78 9.89 -15.43
CA LEU A 104 -15.94 8.55 -14.87
C LEU A 104 -14.79 7.61 -15.28
N TYR A 105 -14.39 7.64 -16.55
CA TYR A 105 -13.25 6.88 -17.06
C TYR A 105 -11.91 7.28 -16.44
N TRP A 106 -11.86 8.42 -15.77
CA TRP A 106 -10.67 8.96 -15.13
C TRP A 106 -10.88 9.21 -13.63
N SER A 107 -11.94 8.65 -13.03
CA SER A 107 -12.42 9.03 -11.69
C SER A 107 -11.42 8.76 -10.58
N ASP A 108 -10.56 7.74 -10.71
CA ASP A 108 -9.62 7.40 -9.63
C ASP A 108 -8.51 8.45 -9.50
N LEU A 109 -8.19 9.20 -10.57
CA LEU A 109 -7.20 10.27 -10.49
C LEU A 109 -7.65 11.43 -9.56
N PRO A 110 -8.79 12.11 -9.78
CA PRO A 110 -9.30 13.11 -8.85
C PRO A 110 -9.68 12.51 -7.50
N LEU A 111 -10.02 11.22 -7.43
CA LEU A 111 -10.28 10.55 -6.17
C LEU A 111 -8.99 10.41 -5.34
N PHE A 112 -7.94 9.80 -5.87
CA PHE A 112 -6.71 9.56 -5.11
C PHE A 112 -5.97 10.86 -4.80
N TRP A 113 -5.75 11.72 -5.81
CA TRP A 113 -5.09 13.00 -5.58
C TRP A 113 -5.95 13.97 -4.79
N GLY A 114 -7.27 13.97 -4.98
CA GLY A 114 -8.17 14.74 -4.13
C GLY A 114 -8.03 14.35 -2.66
N PHE A 115 -7.89 13.06 -2.39
CA PHE A 115 -7.66 12.57 -1.03
C PHE A 115 -6.30 12.98 -0.47
N VAL A 116 -5.22 12.89 -1.27
CA VAL A 116 -3.88 13.39 -0.91
C VAL A 116 -3.95 14.85 -0.46
N LEU A 117 -4.57 15.71 -1.27
CA LEU A 117 -4.71 17.13 -0.97
C LEU A 117 -5.53 17.40 0.31
N MET A 118 -6.59 16.62 0.54
CA MET A 118 -7.42 16.71 1.74
C MET A 118 -6.62 16.34 3.00
N ILE A 119 -5.86 15.24 2.96
CA ILE A 119 -5.06 14.81 4.12
C ILE A 119 -3.92 15.80 4.37
N ASP A 120 -3.20 16.26 3.34
CA ASP A 120 -2.18 17.31 3.51
C ASP A 120 -2.77 18.58 4.13
N GLY A 121 -3.97 19.00 3.71
CA GLY A 121 -4.67 20.14 4.31
C GLY A 121 -4.92 19.97 5.81
N TRP A 122 -5.27 18.76 6.26
CA TRP A 122 -5.36 18.44 7.68
C TRP A 122 -4.01 18.46 8.38
N VAL A 123 -2.96 17.92 7.76
CA VAL A 123 -1.57 17.99 8.27
C VAL A 123 -1.17 19.45 8.45
N PHE A 124 -1.42 20.29 7.44
CA PHE A 124 -1.10 21.72 7.42
C PHE A 124 -1.73 22.45 8.60
N VAL A 125 -3.04 22.29 8.83
CA VAL A 125 -3.73 22.94 9.94
C VAL A 125 -3.24 22.44 11.29
N ARG A 126 -2.99 21.13 11.40
CA ARG A 126 -2.57 20.50 12.66
C ARG A 126 -1.12 20.79 13.03
N ASN A 127 -0.28 21.18 12.07
CA ASN A 127 1.13 21.53 12.26
C ASN A 127 1.43 23.03 12.07
N GLY A 128 0.40 23.89 12.10
CA GLY A 128 0.57 25.35 12.11
C GLY A 128 1.15 25.89 10.81
N GLY A 129 0.66 25.36 9.68
CA GLY A 129 1.02 25.79 8.33
C GLY A 129 2.18 25.00 7.70
N LYS A 130 2.52 23.84 8.26
CA LYS A 130 3.61 22.98 7.77
C LYS A 130 3.06 21.62 7.35
N SER A 131 3.19 21.31 6.07
CA SER A 131 2.85 20.01 5.49
C SER A 131 3.87 19.65 4.41
N LEU A 132 3.68 18.53 3.73
CA LEU A 132 4.56 18.16 2.62
C LEU A 132 4.36 19.13 1.45
N ILE A 133 3.10 19.44 1.08
CA ILE A 133 2.81 20.40 0.00
C ILE A 133 3.36 21.79 0.33
N SER A 134 3.23 22.25 1.58
CA SER A 134 3.64 23.62 1.93
C SER A 134 5.15 23.81 2.12
N LYS A 135 5.92 22.72 2.33
CA LYS A 135 7.36 22.82 2.64
C LYS A 135 8.28 22.10 1.67
N VAL A 136 7.82 21.01 1.07
CA VAL A 136 8.61 20.16 0.17
C VAL A 136 7.73 19.61 -0.96
N PRO A 137 7.04 20.46 -1.74
CA PRO A 137 6.15 20.00 -2.80
C PRO A 137 6.86 19.11 -3.83
N GLN A 138 8.15 19.36 -4.10
CA GLN A 138 8.97 18.51 -4.96
C GLN A 138 9.11 17.07 -4.44
N GLU A 139 9.08 16.87 -3.12
CA GLU A 139 9.18 15.55 -2.51
C GLU A 139 7.90 14.75 -2.74
N ILE A 140 6.72 15.38 -2.66
CA ILE A 140 5.44 14.73 -3.03
C ILE A 140 5.45 14.34 -4.50
N ILE A 141 5.90 15.23 -5.39
CA ILE A 141 5.97 14.93 -6.83
C ILE A 141 6.91 13.73 -7.05
N GLY A 142 8.08 13.73 -6.39
CA GLY A 142 9.01 12.61 -6.43
C GLY A 142 8.39 11.30 -5.93
N ILE A 143 7.66 11.34 -4.81
CA ILE A 143 6.93 10.18 -4.27
C ILE A 143 5.87 9.73 -5.28
N GLY A 144 5.15 10.64 -5.95
CA GLY A 144 4.16 10.31 -6.96
C GLY A 144 4.75 9.64 -8.19
N VAL A 145 5.91 10.11 -8.67
CA VAL A 145 6.65 9.44 -9.76
C VAL A 145 7.14 8.06 -9.31
N ALA A 146 7.69 7.96 -8.10
CA ALA A 146 8.09 6.67 -7.54
C ALA A 146 6.91 5.70 -7.41
N SER A 147 5.71 6.23 -7.10
CA SER A 147 4.47 5.48 -6.94
C SER A 147 4.10 4.69 -8.18
N VAL A 148 4.29 5.29 -9.37
CA VAL A 148 4.00 4.64 -10.65
C VAL A 148 4.79 3.35 -10.78
N ALA A 149 6.12 3.42 -10.78
CA ALA A 149 6.95 2.23 -10.89
C ALA A 149 6.78 1.28 -9.68
N GLY A 150 6.53 1.83 -8.49
CA GLY A 150 6.30 1.04 -7.28
C GLY A 150 5.07 0.14 -7.38
N TRP A 151 3.95 0.67 -7.87
CA TRP A 151 2.73 -0.12 -8.09
C TRP A 151 2.82 -1.02 -9.30
N MET A 152 3.40 -0.56 -10.42
CA MET A 152 3.54 -1.37 -11.62
C MET A 152 4.42 -2.62 -11.41
N ILE A 153 5.33 -2.60 -10.43
CA ILE A 153 6.03 -3.82 -9.98
C ILE A 153 5.04 -4.85 -9.44
N PHE A 154 4.04 -4.43 -8.67
CA PHE A 154 3.04 -5.34 -8.11
C PHE A 154 2.09 -5.85 -9.18
N GLU A 155 1.68 -5.02 -10.14
CA GLU A 155 0.93 -5.47 -11.33
C GLU A 155 1.71 -6.55 -12.11
N PHE A 156 3.02 -6.33 -12.29
CA PHE A 156 3.87 -7.32 -12.93
C PHE A 156 4.04 -8.60 -12.10
N LEU A 157 4.16 -8.47 -10.77
CA LEU A 157 4.27 -9.62 -9.88
C LEU A 157 2.98 -10.44 -9.81
N ASN A 158 1.82 -9.80 -10.01
CA ASN A 158 0.50 -10.41 -9.95
C ASN A 158 0.35 -11.57 -10.94
N PHE A 159 0.92 -11.43 -12.15
CA PHE A 159 0.93 -12.50 -13.16
C PHE A 159 1.53 -13.81 -12.63
N PHE A 160 2.56 -13.73 -11.79
CA PHE A 160 3.25 -14.93 -11.29
C PHE A 160 2.57 -15.59 -10.09
N VAL A 161 1.48 -15.03 -9.58
CA VAL A 161 0.68 -15.59 -8.50
C VAL A 161 -0.78 -15.79 -8.94
N ASP A 162 -0.95 -16.06 -10.23
CA ASP A 162 -2.21 -16.35 -10.90
C ASP A 162 -3.26 -15.23 -10.79
N ASP A 163 -2.83 -13.96 -10.78
CA ASP A 163 -3.68 -12.77 -10.65
C ASP A 163 -4.56 -12.77 -9.37
N LEU A 164 -3.97 -12.29 -8.27
CA LEU A 164 -4.68 -12.12 -7.00
C LEU A 164 -5.72 -11.00 -7.04
N TRP A 165 -5.53 -10.01 -7.91
CA TRP A 165 -6.54 -9.01 -8.27
C TRP A 165 -6.70 -8.92 -9.78
N TYR A 166 -7.88 -8.51 -10.23
CA TYR A 166 -8.22 -8.35 -11.64
C TYR A 166 -9.26 -7.22 -11.82
N TYR A 167 -9.45 -6.78 -13.07
CA TYR A 167 -10.28 -5.64 -13.45
C TYR A 167 -11.41 -6.11 -14.39
N PRO A 168 -12.57 -6.56 -13.84
CA PRO A 168 -13.64 -7.20 -14.62
C PRO A 168 -14.21 -6.34 -15.76
N LYS A 169 -14.03 -5.02 -15.68
CA LYS A 169 -14.51 -4.02 -16.64
C LYS A 169 -13.38 -3.14 -17.18
N GLY A 170 -12.14 -3.63 -17.14
CA GLY A 170 -10.99 -2.92 -17.70
C GLY A 170 -11.05 -2.75 -19.23
N ASP A 171 -11.89 -3.53 -19.90
CA ASP A 171 -12.11 -3.55 -21.35
C ASP A 171 -13.13 -2.51 -21.85
N ILE A 172 -13.75 -1.72 -20.96
CA ILE A 172 -14.59 -0.57 -21.37
C ILE A 172 -13.76 0.52 -22.09
N ILE A 173 -12.45 0.52 -21.88
CA ILE A 173 -11.46 1.34 -22.58
C ILE A 173 -10.43 0.44 -23.28
N SER A 174 -9.69 0.99 -24.24
CA SER A 174 -8.64 0.20 -24.91
C SER A 174 -7.52 -0.19 -23.94
N ARG A 175 -6.80 -1.28 -24.23
CA ARG A 175 -5.65 -1.73 -23.45
C ARG A 175 -4.60 -0.63 -23.24
N GLU A 176 -4.28 0.11 -24.29
CA GLU A 176 -3.28 1.19 -24.24
C GLU A 176 -3.78 2.34 -23.35
N GLN A 177 -5.08 2.64 -23.42
CA GLN A 177 -5.71 3.63 -22.55
C GLN A 177 -5.74 3.15 -21.10
N PHE A 178 -6.01 1.87 -20.84
CA PHE A 178 -5.95 1.31 -19.49
C PHE A 178 -4.53 1.35 -18.93
N LEU A 179 -3.51 1.05 -19.75
CA LEU A 179 -2.12 1.15 -19.31
C LEU A 179 -1.74 2.59 -18.94
N LEU A 180 -2.13 3.57 -19.76
CA LEU A 180 -1.94 4.98 -19.44
C LEU A 180 -2.71 5.36 -18.17
N TYR A 181 -3.93 4.86 -18.02
CA TYR A 181 -4.74 5.05 -16.83
C TYR A 181 -4.02 4.53 -15.58
N ALA A 182 -3.60 3.27 -15.56
CA ALA A 182 -2.90 2.64 -14.44
C ALA A 182 -1.62 3.39 -14.06
N ILE A 183 -0.85 3.86 -15.05
CA ILE A 183 0.35 4.69 -14.84
C ILE A 183 0.00 6.00 -14.13
N LEU A 184 -1.05 6.70 -14.58
CA LEU A 184 -1.40 8.01 -14.03
C LEU A 184 -2.07 7.88 -12.66
N ILE A 185 -3.00 6.95 -12.47
CA ILE A 185 -3.76 6.83 -11.23
C ILE A 185 -2.89 6.28 -10.09
N SER A 186 -1.98 5.36 -10.38
CA SER A 186 -1.05 4.82 -9.38
C SER A 186 -0.13 5.89 -8.80
N SER A 187 0.05 7.03 -9.48
CA SER A 187 0.85 8.16 -8.95
C SER A 187 0.33 8.70 -7.61
N GLY A 188 -0.95 8.53 -7.28
CA GLY A 188 -1.55 9.01 -6.03
C GLY A 188 -1.42 8.05 -4.84
N LEU A 189 -1.08 6.77 -5.07
CA LEU A 189 -1.12 5.72 -4.04
C LEU A 189 -0.10 5.95 -2.91
N LEU A 190 1.18 6.11 -3.25
CA LEU A 190 2.25 6.32 -2.27
C LEU A 190 2.16 7.70 -1.61
N PRO A 191 1.92 8.82 -2.33
CA PRO A 191 1.70 10.12 -1.69
C PRO A 191 0.63 10.05 -0.59
N LEU A 192 -0.48 9.36 -0.84
CA LEU A 192 -1.55 9.20 0.14
C LEU A 192 -1.07 8.49 1.41
N SER A 193 -0.20 7.47 1.28
CA SER A 193 0.36 6.76 2.44
C SER A 193 1.27 7.65 3.30
N PHE A 194 2.09 8.47 2.66
CA PHE A 194 2.95 9.44 3.35
C PHE A 194 2.16 10.58 3.98
N GLU A 195 1.04 11.00 3.39
CA GLU A 195 0.14 11.97 4.00
C GLU A 195 -0.58 11.41 5.22
N TRP A 196 -1.09 10.17 5.15
CA TRP A 196 -1.66 9.49 6.32
C TRP A 196 -0.64 9.37 7.46
N TYR A 197 0.60 9.01 7.14
CA TYR A 197 1.67 8.96 8.13
C TYR A 197 1.95 10.34 8.74
N SER A 198 2.04 11.37 7.90
CA SER A 198 2.22 12.76 8.33
C SER A 198 1.06 13.23 9.21
N LEU A 199 -0.17 12.81 8.92
CA LEU A 199 -1.34 13.09 9.74
C LEU A 199 -1.24 12.39 11.10
N PHE A 200 -0.92 11.10 11.15
CA PHE A 200 -0.84 10.36 12.41
C PHE A 200 0.30 10.84 13.31
N THR A 201 1.42 11.27 12.73
CA THR A 201 2.53 11.85 13.51
C THR A 201 2.19 13.18 14.17
N THR A 202 1.12 13.88 13.74
CA THR A 202 0.60 15.06 14.44
C THR A 202 -0.08 14.73 15.78
N PHE A 203 -0.37 13.45 16.06
CA PHE A 203 -0.93 13.00 17.33
C PHE A 203 0.22 12.48 18.22
N PRO A 204 0.59 13.20 19.30
CA PRO A 204 1.70 12.81 20.17
C PRO A 204 1.61 11.37 20.67
N SER A 205 0.40 10.92 21.02
CA SER A 205 0.17 9.56 21.52
C SER A 205 0.45 8.48 20.49
N LEU A 206 0.16 8.71 19.21
CA LEU A 206 0.45 7.76 18.13
C LEU A 206 1.94 7.82 17.76
N LYS A 207 2.50 9.03 17.63
CA LYS A 207 3.90 9.25 17.23
C LYS A 207 4.90 8.48 18.09
N VAL A 208 4.67 8.42 19.41
CA VAL A 208 5.62 7.81 20.35
C VAL A 208 5.16 6.47 20.92
N ARG A 209 3.99 5.95 20.53
CA ARG A 209 3.34 4.78 21.15
C ARG A 209 4.26 3.57 21.27
N PHE A 210 5.08 3.35 20.24
CA PHE A 210 5.94 2.17 20.12
C PHE A 210 7.43 2.53 20.27
N SER A 211 7.75 3.63 20.95
CA SER A 211 9.12 4.16 21.04
C SER A 211 10.01 3.49 22.09
N LYS A 212 9.40 2.77 23.04
CA LYS A 212 10.09 2.04 24.12
C LYS A 212 9.82 0.53 24.05
N GLY A 213 10.09 -0.07 22.89
CA GLY A 213 10.05 -1.51 22.66
C GLY A 213 11.35 -2.23 23.00
N PHE A 214 11.36 -3.54 22.73
CA PHE A 214 12.56 -4.35 22.78
C PHE A 214 13.50 -4.03 21.60
N LYS A 215 14.79 -4.29 21.76
CA LYS A 215 15.81 -3.95 20.77
C LYS A 215 16.10 -5.17 19.90
N ILE A 216 16.00 -5.03 18.58
CA ILE A 216 16.45 -6.05 17.63
C ILE A 216 17.53 -5.45 16.74
N VAL A 217 18.69 -6.08 16.72
CA VAL A 217 19.74 -5.80 15.74
C VAL A 217 20.00 -7.10 14.99
N PHE A 218 19.71 -7.09 13.69
CA PHE A 218 19.95 -8.24 12.83
C PHE A 218 21.44 -8.37 12.52
N SER A 219 22.00 -9.57 12.68
CA SER A 219 23.39 -9.86 12.28
C SER A 219 23.51 -9.88 10.75
N GLU A 220 24.71 -9.64 10.21
CA GLU A 220 24.93 -9.67 8.76
C GLU A 220 24.57 -11.02 8.13
N ASN A 221 24.85 -12.12 8.84
CA ASN A 221 24.49 -13.47 8.40
C ASN A 221 22.97 -13.62 8.30
N LEU A 222 22.22 -13.15 9.30
CA LEU A 222 20.76 -13.23 9.27
C LEU A 222 20.16 -12.37 8.16
N LYS A 223 20.69 -11.18 7.91
CA LYS A 223 20.27 -10.35 6.77
C LYS A 223 20.46 -11.08 5.44
N THR A 224 21.63 -11.70 5.25
CA THR A 224 21.91 -12.49 4.04
C THR A 224 20.99 -13.70 3.91
N ILE A 225 20.71 -14.42 5.00
CA ILE A 225 19.75 -15.53 5.02
C ILE A 225 18.35 -15.03 4.62
N LEU A 226 17.88 -13.92 5.19
CA LEU A 226 16.57 -13.34 4.85
C LEU A 226 16.48 -12.94 3.38
N LEU A 227 17.56 -12.40 2.81
CA LEU A 227 17.62 -12.09 1.38
C LEU A 227 17.51 -13.36 0.52
N ILE A 228 18.29 -14.39 0.83
CA ILE A 228 18.25 -15.67 0.11
C ILE A 228 16.86 -16.31 0.23
N LEU A 229 16.29 -16.37 1.43
CA LEU A 229 14.93 -16.90 1.65
C LEU A 229 13.87 -16.09 0.91
N SER A 230 14.03 -14.77 0.78
CA SER A 230 13.10 -13.94 0.00
C SER A 230 13.21 -14.20 -1.50
N LEU A 231 14.42 -14.44 -2.01
CA LEU A 231 14.64 -14.81 -3.41
C LEU A 231 14.07 -16.20 -3.72
N ILE A 232 14.30 -17.17 -2.83
CA ILE A 232 13.69 -18.52 -2.92
C ILE A 232 12.18 -18.42 -2.80
N GLY A 233 11.65 -17.68 -1.83
CA GLY A 233 10.21 -17.47 -1.65
C GLY A 233 9.56 -16.86 -2.88
N SER A 234 10.19 -15.86 -3.49
CA SER A 234 9.68 -15.26 -4.73
C SER A 234 9.71 -16.25 -5.90
N PHE A 235 10.71 -17.13 -5.97
CA PHE A 235 10.76 -18.22 -6.96
C PHE A 235 9.63 -19.23 -6.72
N LEU A 236 9.44 -19.65 -5.46
CA LEU A 236 8.36 -20.57 -5.08
C LEU A 236 6.98 -19.95 -5.31
N GLY A 237 6.82 -18.64 -5.15
CA GLY A 237 5.60 -17.91 -5.50
C GLY A 237 5.22 -18.09 -6.97
N GLY A 238 6.20 -18.07 -7.89
CA GLY A 238 5.96 -18.38 -9.30
C GLY A 238 5.74 -19.86 -9.58
N LEU A 239 6.41 -20.75 -8.85
CA LEU A 239 6.36 -22.20 -9.09
C LEU A 239 5.09 -22.86 -8.51
N PHE A 240 4.63 -22.37 -7.37
CA PHE A 240 3.52 -22.86 -6.57
C PHE A 240 2.63 -21.66 -6.15
N PRO A 241 1.94 -21.02 -7.12
CA PRO A 241 1.24 -19.76 -6.91
C PRO A 241 0.13 -19.85 -5.86
N ALA A 242 -0.56 -20.98 -5.75
CA ALA A 242 -1.60 -21.16 -4.73
C ALA A 242 -1.02 -21.19 -3.31
N GLU A 243 0.07 -21.92 -3.07
CA GLU A 243 0.65 -22.12 -1.75
C GLU A 243 1.52 -20.94 -1.29
N PHE A 244 2.18 -20.25 -2.24
CA PHE A 244 3.15 -19.17 -1.95
C PHE A 244 2.69 -17.79 -2.41
N PHE A 245 1.39 -17.58 -2.69
CA PHE A 245 0.84 -16.29 -3.11
C PHE A 245 1.23 -15.10 -2.19
N PHE A 246 1.34 -15.34 -0.89
CA PHE A 246 1.69 -14.32 0.11
C PHE A 246 3.10 -13.74 -0.09
N THR A 247 3.98 -14.45 -0.83
CA THR A 247 5.35 -14.00 -1.09
C THR A 247 5.38 -12.72 -1.91
N LEU A 248 4.39 -12.47 -2.77
CA LEU A 248 4.23 -11.22 -3.51
C LEU A 248 4.23 -9.98 -2.58
N TRP A 249 3.63 -10.10 -1.39
CA TRP A 249 3.56 -9.01 -0.41
C TRP A 249 4.75 -9.00 0.55
N ALA A 250 5.30 -10.18 0.89
CA ALA A 250 6.32 -10.32 1.92
C ALA A 250 7.74 -10.11 1.41
N THR A 251 8.09 -10.58 0.22
CA THR A 251 9.48 -10.60 -0.24
C THR A 251 9.99 -9.23 -0.72
N PRO A 252 9.23 -8.38 -1.44
CA PRO A 252 9.73 -7.08 -1.87
C PRO A 252 10.23 -6.18 -0.73
N PRO A 253 9.49 -5.98 0.39
CA PRO A 253 10.00 -5.15 1.49
C PRO A 253 11.24 -5.75 2.15
N ILE A 254 11.34 -7.08 2.30
CA ILE A 254 12.53 -7.71 2.92
C ILE A 254 13.76 -7.52 2.03
N ILE A 255 13.62 -7.75 0.71
CA ILE A 255 14.70 -7.56 -0.26
C ILE A 255 15.19 -6.10 -0.22
N LEU A 256 14.28 -5.13 -0.31
CA LEU A 256 14.66 -3.72 -0.27
C LEU A 256 15.31 -3.33 1.06
N ALA A 257 14.73 -3.76 2.18
CA ALA A 257 15.28 -3.46 3.51
C ALA A 257 16.73 -3.95 3.66
N VAL A 258 17.00 -5.19 3.26
CA VAL A 258 18.34 -5.78 3.38
C VAL A 258 19.31 -5.13 2.40
N VAL A 259 18.90 -4.90 1.15
CA VAL A 259 19.76 -4.28 0.13
C VAL A 259 20.15 -2.87 0.56
N LEU A 260 19.17 -2.04 0.94
CA LEU A 260 19.41 -0.66 1.38
C LEU A 260 20.36 -0.60 2.59
N ASP A 261 20.14 -1.46 3.58
CA ASP A 261 21.00 -1.52 4.76
C ASP A 261 22.43 -1.95 4.41
N LYS A 262 22.60 -2.95 3.52
CA LYS A 262 23.92 -3.41 3.07
C LYS A 262 24.69 -2.37 2.26
N ILE A 263 24.02 -1.50 1.53
CA ILE A 263 24.65 -0.36 0.82
C ILE A 263 24.78 0.89 1.70
N GLY A 264 24.47 0.79 3.00
CA GLY A 264 24.65 1.86 3.98
C GLY A 264 23.57 2.95 3.96
N VAL A 265 22.46 2.74 3.28
CA VAL A 265 21.33 3.67 3.22
C VAL A 265 20.46 3.51 4.46
N TRP A 266 19.99 4.62 5.02
CA TRP A 266 19.09 4.60 6.17
C TRP A 266 17.75 3.97 5.79
N THR A 267 17.18 3.15 6.68
CA THR A 267 15.84 2.57 6.53
C THR A 267 15.00 2.84 7.78
N PRO A 268 13.65 2.85 7.67
CA PRO A 268 12.76 2.99 8.83
C PRO A 268 12.88 1.85 9.85
N LEU A 269 13.63 0.78 9.53
CA LEU A 269 13.95 -0.32 10.45
C LEU A 269 15.13 0.00 11.39
N LYS A 270 16.02 0.92 11.03
CA LYS A 270 17.19 1.30 11.86
C LYS A 270 16.84 1.70 13.33
N PRO A 271 15.74 2.41 13.59
CA PRO A 271 15.31 2.77 14.96
C PRO A 271 14.91 1.57 15.83
N VAL A 272 14.54 0.44 15.23
CA VAL A 272 14.20 -0.81 15.95
C VAL A 272 15.39 -1.32 16.78
N GLY A 273 16.62 -1.14 16.28
CA GLY A 273 17.84 -1.46 17.02
C GLY A 273 18.04 -0.64 18.30
N LYS A 274 17.36 0.51 18.40
CA LYS A 274 17.33 1.36 19.60
C LYS A 274 16.08 1.13 20.46
N GLY A 275 15.17 0.27 20.02
CA GLY A 275 13.89 0.00 20.67
C GLY A 275 12.75 0.91 20.21
N ASN A 276 12.96 1.77 19.23
CA ASN A 276 11.90 2.60 18.66
C ASN A 276 11.28 1.92 17.44
N TRP A 277 10.10 1.36 17.60
CA TRP A 277 9.33 0.72 16.52
C TRP A 277 8.28 1.66 15.92
N SER A 278 8.15 2.88 16.46
CA SER A 278 7.09 3.81 16.06
C SER A 278 7.08 4.12 14.56
N PRO A 279 8.22 4.34 13.88
CA PRO A 279 8.21 4.59 12.44
C PRO A 279 7.54 3.46 11.65
N ILE A 280 7.98 2.21 11.84
CA ILE A 280 7.45 1.07 11.08
C ILE A 280 6.03 0.69 11.48
N LEU A 281 5.69 0.67 12.78
CA LEU A 281 4.35 0.27 13.22
C LEU A 281 3.32 1.37 12.92
N LEU A 282 3.71 2.65 13.02
CA LEU A 282 2.80 3.72 12.65
C LEU A 282 2.60 3.78 11.12
N PHE A 283 3.62 3.48 10.31
CA PHE A 283 3.45 3.41 8.85
C PHE A 283 2.68 2.14 8.44
N ALA A 284 2.87 1.01 9.13
CA ALA A 284 2.10 -0.21 8.92
C ALA A 284 0.58 0.02 8.96
N ILE A 285 0.11 0.80 9.93
CA ILE A 285 -1.32 1.09 10.05
C ILE A 285 -1.81 2.15 9.05
N THR A 286 -0.93 2.95 8.43
CA THR A 286 -1.37 3.98 7.45
C THR A 286 -1.95 3.34 6.21
N TYR A 287 -1.27 2.34 5.64
CA TYR A 287 -1.80 1.67 4.46
C TYR A 287 -2.99 0.77 4.79
N LEU A 288 -3.08 0.21 6.00
CA LEU A 288 -4.29 -0.52 6.41
C LEU A 288 -5.52 0.41 6.42
N ILE A 289 -5.38 1.62 7.01
CA ILE A 289 -6.46 2.60 7.05
C ILE A 289 -6.75 3.15 5.65
N GLN A 290 -5.71 3.53 4.90
CA GLN A 290 -5.84 3.94 3.50
C GLN A 290 -6.56 2.87 2.68
N GLY A 291 -6.16 1.61 2.82
CA GLY A 291 -6.75 0.45 2.15
C GLY A 291 -8.24 0.35 2.41
N ILE A 292 -8.70 0.46 3.67
CA ILE A 292 -10.14 0.47 3.98
C ILE A 292 -10.89 1.58 3.21
N PHE A 293 -10.30 2.78 3.09
CA PHE A 293 -10.93 3.84 2.31
C PHE A 293 -10.87 3.58 0.79
N LEU A 294 -9.78 3.03 0.27
CA LEU A 294 -9.64 2.68 -1.14
C LEU A 294 -10.62 1.56 -1.52
N GLU A 295 -10.76 0.54 -0.68
CA GLU A 295 -11.73 -0.54 -0.87
C GLU A 295 -13.17 -0.04 -0.82
N CYS A 296 -13.49 0.90 0.09
CA CYS A 296 -14.79 1.57 0.12
C CYS A 296 -15.07 2.34 -1.17
N GLN A 297 -14.07 3.07 -1.66
CA GLN A 297 -14.14 3.84 -2.90
C GLN A 297 -14.30 2.94 -4.13
N ASN A 298 -13.54 1.84 -4.19
CA ASN A 298 -13.62 0.82 -5.22
C ASN A 298 -15.00 0.15 -5.25
N TYR A 299 -15.51 -0.25 -4.08
CA TYR A 299 -16.87 -0.78 -3.95
C TYR A 299 -17.91 0.21 -4.46
N PHE A 300 -17.78 1.50 -4.13
CA PHE A 300 -18.69 2.50 -4.68
C PHE A 300 -18.57 2.70 -6.19
N SER A 301 -17.52 2.23 -6.85
CA SER A 301 -17.37 2.37 -8.30
C SER A 301 -18.23 1.40 -9.12
N ALA A 302 -18.76 0.32 -8.54
CA ALA A 302 -19.53 -0.69 -9.29
C ALA A 302 -20.84 -1.13 -8.61
N THR A 303 -21.74 -1.73 -9.39
CA THR A 303 -22.88 -2.47 -8.85
C THR A 303 -22.46 -3.87 -8.42
N HIS A 304 -23.12 -4.41 -7.40
CA HIS A 304 -22.82 -5.73 -6.84
C HIS A 304 -24.05 -6.61 -6.98
N GLY A 305 -23.87 -7.83 -7.48
CA GLY A 305 -24.96 -8.75 -7.78
C GLY A 305 -24.59 -9.68 -8.93
N THR A 306 -25.59 -10.19 -9.65
CA THR A 306 -25.38 -11.08 -10.79
C THR A 306 -24.74 -10.39 -11.99
N GLU A 307 -24.95 -9.08 -12.13
CA GLU A 307 -24.36 -8.27 -13.19
C GLU A 307 -23.61 -7.08 -12.60
N ILE A 308 -22.32 -7.00 -12.93
CA ILE A 308 -21.45 -5.89 -12.57
C ILE A 308 -21.60 -4.79 -13.63
N PHE A 309 -22.00 -3.61 -13.20
CA PHE A 309 -22.02 -2.37 -13.98
C PHE A 309 -21.09 -1.34 -13.34
N THR A 310 -20.25 -0.71 -14.16
CA THR A 310 -19.39 0.40 -13.76
C THR A 310 -18.96 1.20 -14.99
N GLU A 311 -18.75 2.49 -14.80
CA GLU A 311 -18.05 3.37 -15.77
C GLU A 311 -16.65 3.73 -15.27
N ALA A 312 -16.18 3.10 -14.19
CA ALA A 312 -14.82 3.24 -13.69
C ALA A 312 -14.01 2.02 -14.19
N PRO A 313 -13.10 2.20 -15.17
CA PRO A 313 -12.45 1.07 -15.85
C PRO A 313 -11.64 0.21 -14.88
N ALA A 314 -11.06 0.82 -13.86
CA ALA A 314 -10.22 0.14 -12.88
C ALA A 314 -10.97 -0.30 -11.62
N TYR A 315 -12.30 -0.50 -11.67
CA TYR A 315 -12.95 -1.32 -10.63
C TYR A 315 -12.23 -2.67 -10.53
N TRP A 316 -11.74 -3.01 -9.34
CA TRP A 316 -10.97 -4.23 -9.11
C TRP A 316 -11.70 -5.20 -8.18
N GLN A 317 -11.46 -6.50 -8.40
CA GLN A 317 -11.92 -7.57 -7.53
C GLN A 317 -10.75 -8.50 -7.19
N TYR A 318 -10.91 -9.25 -6.09
CA TYR A 318 -9.89 -10.15 -5.59
C TYR A 318 -10.22 -11.62 -5.82
N SER A 319 -9.17 -12.41 -6.05
CA SER A 319 -9.22 -13.87 -6.20
C SER A 319 -8.03 -14.49 -5.45
N LEU A 320 -8.19 -14.67 -4.15
CA LEU A 320 -7.15 -15.21 -3.27
C LEU A 320 -7.32 -16.73 -3.06
N PRO A 321 -6.28 -17.56 -3.22
CA PRO A 321 -6.39 -18.98 -2.91
C PRO A 321 -6.73 -19.18 -1.42
N TYR A 322 -7.62 -20.13 -1.12
CA TYR A 322 -8.01 -20.57 0.23
C TYR A 322 -8.76 -19.57 1.13
N VAL A 323 -8.64 -18.26 0.92
CA VAL A 323 -9.15 -17.24 1.86
C VAL A 323 -10.01 -16.15 1.20
N ASN A 324 -10.48 -16.37 -0.04
CA ASN A 324 -11.35 -15.43 -0.76
C ASN A 324 -12.81 -15.42 -0.26
N GLU A 325 -13.01 -15.34 1.05
CA GLU A 325 -14.33 -15.35 1.69
C GLU A 325 -14.41 -14.23 2.75
N PHE A 326 -15.63 -13.93 3.20
CA PHE A 326 -15.92 -12.90 4.21
C PHE A 326 -15.40 -11.52 3.82
N HIS A 327 -15.86 -11.03 2.68
CA HIS A 327 -15.44 -9.75 2.13
C HIS A 327 -15.96 -8.57 2.96
N LEU A 328 -15.08 -7.59 3.15
CA LEU A 328 -15.43 -6.23 3.50
C LEU A 328 -15.11 -5.38 2.27
N PHE A 329 -16.15 -4.86 1.61
CA PHE A 329 -16.06 -4.35 0.25
C PHE A 329 -15.67 -5.48 -0.72
N GLU A 330 -14.75 -5.25 -1.67
CA GLU A 330 -14.26 -6.30 -2.59
C GLU A 330 -13.16 -7.18 -1.99
N MET A 331 -12.56 -6.76 -0.87
CA MET A 331 -11.40 -7.41 -0.27
C MET A 331 -11.82 -8.42 0.81
N PRO A 332 -11.35 -9.68 0.76
CA PRO A 332 -11.51 -10.62 1.86
C PRO A 332 -10.92 -10.07 3.16
N LEU A 333 -11.53 -10.34 4.30
CA LEU A 333 -11.10 -9.79 5.59
C LEU A 333 -9.60 -10.02 5.88
N LEU A 334 -9.09 -11.21 5.53
CA LEU A 334 -7.68 -11.55 5.73
C LEU A 334 -6.74 -10.93 4.69
N GLY A 335 -7.26 -10.50 3.54
CA GLY A 335 -6.50 -9.77 2.52
C GLY A 335 -5.95 -8.44 3.05
N TYR A 336 -6.68 -7.78 3.96
CA TYR A 336 -6.23 -6.54 4.63
C TYR A 336 -4.90 -6.71 5.38
N ALA A 337 -4.51 -7.94 5.76
CA ALA A 337 -3.22 -8.19 6.37
C ALA A 337 -2.05 -7.88 5.41
N GLY A 338 -2.24 -8.00 4.10
CA GLY A 338 -1.24 -7.67 3.07
C GLY A 338 -0.86 -6.19 3.03
N TYR A 339 -1.76 -5.30 3.45
CA TYR A 339 -1.50 -3.86 3.53
C TYR A 339 -0.40 -3.51 4.55
N LEU A 340 -0.23 -4.33 5.60
CA LEU A 340 0.80 -4.11 6.62
C LEU A 340 2.22 -4.18 6.03
N PRO A 341 2.68 -5.30 5.41
CA PRO A 341 4.01 -5.34 4.78
C PRO A 341 4.11 -4.43 3.56
N PHE A 342 3.02 -4.23 2.80
CA PHE A 342 3.02 -3.34 1.64
C PHE A 342 3.35 -1.88 2.00
N SER A 343 2.85 -1.39 3.13
CA SER A 343 3.23 -0.07 3.64
C SER A 343 4.76 0.06 3.88
N ILE A 344 5.40 -0.99 4.37
CA ILE A 344 6.84 -0.98 4.65
C ILE A 344 7.60 -0.96 3.32
N TYR A 345 7.11 -1.71 2.34
CA TYR A 345 7.60 -1.65 0.96
C TYR A 345 7.52 -0.21 0.43
N ILE A 346 6.40 0.49 0.60
CA ILE A 346 6.23 1.88 0.13
C ILE A 346 7.33 2.80 0.65
N TRP A 347 7.61 2.78 1.95
CA TRP A 347 8.64 3.66 2.51
C TRP A 347 10.03 3.27 1.99
N LEU A 348 10.35 1.98 1.99
CA LEU A 348 11.62 1.48 1.47
C LEU A 348 11.81 1.78 -0.01
N TRP A 349 10.74 1.67 -0.81
CA TRP A 349 10.74 1.97 -2.24
C TRP A 349 11.00 3.45 -2.48
N TRP A 350 10.34 4.34 -1.74
CA TRP A 350 10.64 5.77 -1.82
C TRP A 350 12.11 6.08 -1.50
N ILE A 351 12.64 5.47 -0.44
CA ILE A 351 14.06 5.62 -0.07
C ILE A 351 14.98 5.11 -1.19
N ALA A 352 14.70 3.94 -1.76
CA ALA A 352 15.48 3.38 -2.86
C ALA A 352 15.45 4.29 -4.08
N PHE A 353 14.25 4.71 -4.50
CA PHE A 353 14.03 5.60 -5.63
C PHE A 353 14.74 6.94 -5.46
N ALA A 354 14.55 7.57 -4.29
CA ALA A 354 15.20 8.84 -3.98
C ALA A 354 16.73 8.69 -3.90
N THR A 355 17.25 7.57 -3.41
CA THR A 355 18.70 7.31 -3.36
C THR A 355 19.27 7.17 -4.77
N LEU A 356 18.63 6.37 -5.62
CA LEU A 356 19.08 6.12 -7.00
C LEU A 356 19.11 7.40 -7.85
N LEU A 357 18.17 8.30 -7.62
CA LEU A 357 18.05 9.56 -8.37
C LEU A 357 18.68 10.76 -7.67
N GLY A 358 19.30 10.58 -6.50
CA GLY A 358 19.89 11.67 -5.73
C GLY A 358 18.88 12.70 -5.24
N ILE A 359 17.62 12.32 -5.04
CA ILE A 359 16.55 13.20 -4.55
C ILE A 359 16.70 13.38 -3.02
N PRO A 360 16.86 14.61 -2.52
CA PRO A 360 16.83 14.87 -1.08
C PRO A 360 15.45 14.53 -0.51
N SER A 361 15.42 13.79 0.59
CA SER A 361 14.17 13.32 1.21
C SER A 361 14.16 13.58 2.71
N LYS A 362 13.06 14.12 3.23
CA LYS A 362 12.80 14.24 4.66
C LYS A 362 12.53 12.89 5.31
N PHE A 363 12.14 11.90 4.51
CA PHE A 363 11.85 10.54 4.96
C PHE A 363 13.10 9.65 5.10
N TYR A 364 14.31 10.20 5.01
CA TYR A 364 15.57 9.54 5.42
C TYR A 364 15.83 9.52 6.93
N LYS A 365 14.85 9.92 7.75
CA LYS A 365 14.99 10.03 9.21
C LYS A 365 13.66 9.73 9.91
N GLU A 366 13.76 9.47 11.21
CA GLU A 366 12.63 9.07 12.08
C GLU A 366 11.55 10.15 12.20
N GLU A 367 11.94 11.43 12.10
CA GLU A 367 11.04 12.57 12.26
C GLU A 367 11.16 13.50 11.03
N PRO A 368 10.26 13.39 10.05
CA PRO A 368 10.25 14.27 8.90
C PRO A 368 9.78 15.71 9.24
N PHE A 369 9.15 15.93 10.42
CA PHE A 369 8.59 17.21 10.88
C PHE A 369 8.80 17.52 12.37
#